data_AF-A0A9D6ASL1-F1
#
_entry.id   AF-A0A9D6ASL1-F1
#
_cell.length_a   1.000
_cell.length_b   1.000
_cell.length_c   1.000
_cell.angle_alpha   90.00
_cell.angle_beta   90.00
_cell.angle_gamma   90.00
#
_symmetry.space_group_name_H-M   'P 1'
#
loop_
_entity.id
_entity.type
_entity.pdbx_description
1 polymer ?
#
loop_
_entity_poly.entity_id
_entity_poly.type
_entity_poly.pdbx_seq_one_letter_code
_entity_poly.pdbx_strand_id
1 'polypeptide(L)'
;MRYLLHLTLLVFVLGTSLPAMAQKTAKWPPDAVDVSYTLAAELTGQRGLSTITFAPGVRDYLAAGSGGEYNAFTKSRVAPLFYGNSGPGNAYNAEVGGSLHLYDTYNRLVSMQYMAQYAVNGKRINVTQALAVMSSPTGLSLETYMVPEEDFKNGLPASRRRDWASVYTFAKSHAYTSAAPDKMERVYLVLSFVMNRLPADARFEVVASTRKKARRTLDNLAKDKEAYLDYNGWRVHMFAAQFNPESLRQRFYCNYYYTPGEGVPEAARNRTLVASFSSKPSGTPEAPAAQAREQIQASPAAPAAIPPPPGPAPSQTYAPATVAPPSGGQGPFERGTSFLNPIFAEDAAIIQTRLKELGCYTGPIDSSFGPMTRQALDSFAAQNGLPRGQWSLKLQKILFRGSGR
;
A
#
# COMPACT_ATOMS: atom_id res chain seq x y z
N MET A 1 -4.82 23.32 11.64
CA MET A 1 -6.23 23.69 11.37
C MET A 1 -6.55 23.79 9.87
N ARG A 2 -5.76 24.52 9.04
CA ARG A 2 -5.97 24.60 7.57
C ARG A 2 -5.92 23.26 6.82
N TYR A 3 -4.99 22.37 7.16
CA TYR A 3 -4.89 21.00 6.60
C TYR A 3 -6.15 20.14 6.85
N LEU A 4 -6.76 20.27 8.03
CA LEU A 4 -7.95 19.50 8.40
C LEU A 4 -9.17 19.97 7.59
N LEU A 5 -9.31 21.29 7.37
CA LEU A 5 -10.36 21.85 6.52
C LEU A 5 -10.26 21.38 5.06
N HIS A 6 -9.06 21.31 4.49
CA HIS A 6 -8.87 20.90 3.09
C HIS A 6 -9.05 19.39 2.90
N LEU A 7 -8.67 18.56 3.87
CA LEU A 7 -8.95 17.13 3.88
C LEU A 7 -10.45 16.84 3.99
N THR A 8 -11.17 17.62 4.83
CA THR A 8 -12.62 17.51 4.99
C THR A 8 -13.33 17.94 3.70
N LEU A 9 -12.86 19.00 3.03
CA LEU A 9 -13.41 19.45 1.74
C LEU A 9 -13.18 18.43 0.63
N LEU A 10 -12.01 17.79 0.54
CA LEU A 10 -11.72 16.75 -0.45
C LEU A 10 -12.63 15.51 -0.29
N VAL A 11 -12.83 15.07 0.96
CA VAL A 11 -13.74 13.95 1.29
C VAL A 11 -15.21 14.34 1.03
N PHE A 12 -15.59 15.60 1.26
CA PHE A 12 -16.95 16.08 1.06
C PHE A 12 -17.29 16.31 -0.41
N VAL A 13 -16.37 16.86 -1.22
CA VAL A 13 -16.59 17.13 -2.65
C VAL A 13 -16.71 15.82 -3.46
N LEU A 14 -15.91 14.79 -3.14
CA LEU A 14 -16.03 13.48 -3.80
C LEU A 14 -17.12 12.57 -3.19
N GLY A 15 -17.55 12.84 -1.95
CA GLY A 15 -18.62 12.11 -1.27
C GLY A 15 -20.03 12.63 -1.55
N THR A 16 -20.18 13.88 -2.00
CA THR A 16 -21.47 14.52 -2.34
C THR A 16 -21.68 14.72 -3.83
N SER A 17 -20.68 14.46 -4.67
CA SER A 17 -20.91 14.31 -6.10
C SER A 17 -21.70 13.02 -6.34
N LEU A 18 -23.03 13.15 -6.36
CA LEU A 18 -23.86 12.37 -7.27
C LEU A 18 -23.09 12.19 -8.59
N PRO A 19 -23.13 11.02 -9.24
CA PRO A 19 -22.55 10.84 -10.58
C PRO A 19 -23.33 11.73 -11.57
N ALA A 20 -23.06 13.02 -11.54
CA ALA A 20 -23.70 14.03 -12.33
C ALA A 20 -22.66 14.50 -13.34
N MET A 21 -22.74 13.86 -14.51
CA MET A 21 -22.25 14.35 -15.80
C MET A 21 -20.74 14.21 -16.07
N ALA A 22 -20.23 12.98 -16.07
CA ALA A 22 -19.38 12.56 -17.19
C ALA A 22 -20.28 11.80 -18.17
N GLN A 23 -20.88 12.55 -19.08
CA GLN A 23 -21.65 12.05 -20.21
C GLN A 23 -20.89 10.90 -20.89
N LYS A 24 -21.61 9.80 -21.15
CA LYS A 24 -21.33 8.89 -22.27
C LYS A 24 -20.76 9.74 -23.42
N THR A 25 -19.49 9.53 -23.78
CA THR A 25 -18.78 10.09 -24.97
C THR A 25 -18.09 11.47 -24.92
N ALA A 26 -18.01 12.19 -23.80
CA ALA A 26 -17.31 13.50 -23.79
C ALA A 26 -15.77 13.37 -23.65
N LYS A 27 -15.01 13.86 -24.64
CA LYS A 27 -13.55 14.05 -24.56
C LYS A 27 -13.26 15.12 -23.49
N TRP A 28 -12.46 14.78 -22.48
CA TRP A 28 -12.08 15.72 -21.42
C TRP A 28 -11.38 16.98 -21.96
N PRO A 29 -11.56 18.16 -21.34
CA PRO A 29 -10.82 19.37 -21.69
C PRO A 29 -9.30 19.12 -21.66
N PRO A 30 -8.53 19.59 -22.65
CA PRO A 30 -7.08 19.33 -22.72
C PRO A 30 -6.32 19.81 -21.48
N ASP A 31 -6.69 20.97 -20.93
CA ASP A 31 -6.11 21.53 -19.71
C ASP A 31 -6.33 20.62 -18.49
N ALA A 32 -7.54 20.06 -18.33
CA ALA A 32 -7.86 19.13 -17.25
C ALA A 32 -7.00 17.87 -17.32
N VAL A 33 -6.83 17.34 -18.54
CA VAL A 33 -6.00 16.15 -18.81
C VAL A 33 -4.52 16.45 -18.53
N ASP A 34 -4.00 17.56 -19.08
CA ASP A 34 -2.61 17.98 -18.97
C ASP A 34 -2.19 18.26 -17.52
N VAL A 35 -3.05 18.93 -16.75
CA VAL A 35 -2.83 19.17 -15.31
C VAL A 35 -2.81 17.84 -14.56
N SER A 36 -3.78 16.96 -14.80
CA SER A 36 -3.86 15.66 -14.14
C SER A 36 -2.60 14.80 -14.36
N TYR A 37 -2.12 14.74 -15.61
CA TYR A 37 -0.87 14.07 -15.94
C TYR A 37 0.35 14.72 -15.30
N THR A 38 0.38 16.06 -15.26
CA THR A 38 1.50 16.78 -14.65
C THR A 38 1.59 16.53 -13.15
N LEU A 39 0.45 16.46 -12.43
CA LEU A 39 0.45 16.05 -11.02
C LEU A 39 0.98 14.63 -10.83
N ALA A 40 0.58 13.69 -11.71
CA ALA A 40 1.07 12.32 -11.67
C ALA A 40 2.60 12.25 -11.86
N ALA A 41 3.13 13.03 -12.81
CA ALA A 41 4.56 13.09 -13.09
C ALA A 41 5.33 13.67 -11.90
N GLU A 42 4.86 14.77 -11.30
CA GLU A 42 5.51 15.40 -10.15
C GLU A 42 5.54 14.45 -8.93
N LEU A 43 4.48 13.67 -8.70
CA LEU A 43 4.45 12.66 -7.63
C LEU A 43 5.49 11.55 -7.82
N THR A 44 5.76 11.15 -9.08
CA THR A 44 6.73 10.09 -9.40
C THR A 44 8.14 10.61 -9.65
N GLY A 45 8.39 11.91 -9.43
CA GLY A 45 9.66 12.55 -9.74
C GLY A 45 9.96 12.64 -11.24
N GLN A 46 8.97 12.37 -12.10
CA GLN A 46 9.04 12.56 -13.54
C GLN A 46 8.80 14.03 -13.91
N ARG A 47 9.32 14.45 -15.06
CA ARG A 47 9.16 15.82 -15.52
C ARG A 47 7.74 16.03 -16.09
N GLY A 48 7.00 16.97 -15.52
CA GLY A 48 5.72 17.42 -16.05
C GLY A 48 5.82 18.19 -17.38
N LEU A 49 4.66 18.61 -17.90
CA LEU A 49 4.59 19.43 -19.11
C LEU A 49 5.21 20.81 -18.89
N SER A 50 6.09 21.25 -19.79
CA SER A 50 6.81 22.53 -19.68
C SER A 50 5.90 23.77 -19.77
N THR A 51 4.69 23.60 -20.29
CA THR A 51 3.63 24.62 -20.35
C THR A 51 2.93 24.82 -19.00
N ILE A 52 3.14 23.91 -18.04
CA ILE A 52 2.52 23.93 -16.72
C ILE A 52 3.56 24.34 -15.68
N THR A 53 3.20 25.32 -14.87
CA THR A 53 4.01 25.84 -13.77
C THR A 53 3.23 25.70 -12.46
N PHE A 54 3.96 25.72 -11.34
CA PHE A 54 3.39 25.63 -10.01
C PHE A 54 3.67 26.91 -9.24
N ALA A 55 2.64 27.45 -8.58
CA ALA A 55 2.82 28.55 -7.65
C ALA A 55 3.75 28.12 -6.48
N PRO A 56 4.44 29.07 -5.83
CA PRO A 56 5.33 28.77 -4.72
C PRO A 56 4.66 27.93 -3.63
N GLY A 57 5.34 26.88 -3.17
CA GLY A 57 4.85 26.00 -2.10
C GLY A 57 3.85 24.92 -2.53
N VAL A 58 3.24 24.99 -3.72
CA VAL A 58 2.27 23.96 -4.17
C VAL A 58 2.91 22.59 -4.28
N ARG A 59 4.14 22.55 -4.81
CA ARG A 59 4.94 21.32 -4.86
C ARG A 59 5.19 20.73 -3.49
N ASP A 60 5.38 21.57 -2.46
CA ASP A 60 5.59 21.10 -1.10
C ASP A 60 4.33 20.44 -0.54
N TYR A 61 3.11 20.85 -0.93
CA TYR A 61 1.88 20.17 -0.50
C TYR A 61 1.65 18.84 -1.23
N LEU A 62 2.04 18.78 -2.51
CA LEU A 62 2.07 17.54 -3.28
C LEU A 62 3.12 16.56 -2.71
N ALA A 63 4.29 17.10 -2.32
CA ALA A 63 5.47 16.40 -1.79
C ALA A 63 5.43 16.10 -0.28
N ALA A 64 4.73 16.88 0.54
CA ALA A 64 4.63 16.67 1.99
C ALA A 64 3.85 15.40 2.34
N GLY A 65 3.08 14.85 1.39
CA GLY A 65 2.51 13.51 1.45
C GLY A 65 3.32 12.44 0.72
N SER A 66 4.42 12.80 0.06
CA SER A 66 5.07 11.92 -0.93
C SER A 66 6.59 12.06 -1.05
N GLY A 67 7.32 12.64 -0.08
CA GLY A 67 8.75 12.97 -0.13
C GLY A 67 9.67 11.92 -0.79
N GLY A 68 9.71 11.92 -2.13
CA GLY A 68 10.27 10.84 -2.94
C GLY A 68 9.62 9.45 -2.79
N GLU A 69 8.55 9.30 -2.01
CA GLU A 69 7.87 8.03 -1.71
C GLU A 69 7.39 7.29 -2.96
N TYR A 70 7.02 8.02 -4.01
CA TYR A 70 6.52 7.43 -5.25
C TYR A 70 7.51 7.48 -6.42
N ASN A 71 8.78 7.83 -6.19
CA ASN A 71 9.80 7.86 -7.25
C ASN A 71 10.05 6.48 -7.88
N ALA A 72 9.77 5.41 -7.14
CA ALA A 72 9.88 4.04 -7.65
C ALA A 72 8.74 3.64 -8.63
N PHE A 73 7.72 4.49 -8.78
CA PHE A 73 6.56 4.23 -9.63
C PHE A 73 6.78 4.87 -10.99
N THR A 74 6.80 4.04 -12.03
CA THR A 74 7.20 4.48 -13.38
C THR A 74 6.02 4.63 -14.33
N LYS A 75 4.86 4.06 -13.96
CA LYS A 75 3.64 4.10 -14.76
C LYS A 75 2.52 4.74 -13.94
N SER A 76 1.77 5.64 -14.56
CA SER A 76 0.60 6.25 -13.97
C SER A 76 -0.61 6.12 -14.89
N ARG A 77 -1.80 6.12 -14.28
CA ARG A 77 -3.08 6.27 -14.97
C ARG A 77 -3.90 7.31 -14.23
N VAL A 78 -4.47 8.25 -14.97
CA VAL A 78 -5.32 9.31 -14.42
C VAL A 78 -6.74 9.14 -14.93
N ALA A 79 -7.70 9.36 -14.06
CA ALA A 79 -9.11 9.45 -14.43
C ALA A 79 -9.68 10.72 -13.78
N PRO A 80 -9.78 11.81 -14.56
CA PRO A 80 -10.56 12.95 -14.13
C PRO A 80 -12.01 12.51 -13.88
N LEU A 81 -12.61 12.99 -12.81
CA LEU A 81 -14.00 12.71 -12.42
C LEU A 81 -14.81 13.99 -12.31
N PHE A 82 -14.14 15.12 -12.11
CA PHE A 82 -14.74 16.43 -11.93
C PHE A 82 -13.92 17.50 -12.66
N TYR A 83 -14.61 18.46 -13.27
CA TYR A 83 -14.02 19.64 -13.88
C TYR A 83 -14.95 20.84 -13.74
N GLY A 84 -14.39 21.98 -13.32
CA GLY A 84 -15.07 23.27 -13.26
C GLY A 84 -14.26 24.33 -14.00
N ASN A 85 -14.92 25.16 -14.80
CA ASN A 85 -14.31 26.31 -15.46
C ASN A 85 -15.08 27.57 -15.05
N SER A 86 -14.33 28.59 -14.62
CA SER A 86 -14.81 29.91 -14.24
C SER A 86 -14.12 30.98 -15.08
N GLY A 87 -14.60 31.16 -16.32
CA GLY A 87 -14.21 32.27 -17.19
C GLY A 87 -14.43 31.98 -18.68
N PRO A 88 -14.67 33.01 -19.51
CA PRO A 88 -14.75 32.85 -20.95
C PRO A 88 -13.37 32.97 -21.64
N GLY A 89 -13.26 32.43 -22.85
CA GLY A 89 -12.12 32.67 -23.75
C GLY A 89 -10.86 31.86 -23.40
N ASN A 90 -9.68 32.43 -23.70
CA ASN A 90 -8.39 31.75 -23.58
C ASN A 90 -7.69 32.02 -22.23
N ALA A 91 -8.34 32.74 -21.32
CA ALA A 91 -7.83 33.00 -19.98
C ALA A 91 -8.95 32.81 -18.96
N TYR A 92 -8.81 31.80 -18.10
CA TYR A 92 -9.85 31.40 -17.15
C TYR A 92 -9.23 30.66 -15.96
N ASN A 93 -9.99 30.60 -14.87
CA ASN A 93 -9.65 29.75 -13.74
C ASN A 93 -10.41 28.43 -13.86
N ALA A 94 -9.74 27.33 -13.58
CA ALA A 94 -10.33 26.01 -13.64
C ALA A 94 -9.91 25.15 -12.46
N GLU A 95 -10.72 24.14 -12.21
CA GLU A 95 -10.48 23.12 -11.21
C GLU A 95 -10.72 21.74 -11.81
N VAL A 96 -9.88 20.79 -11.41
CA VAL A 96 -9.97 19.39 -11.82
C VAL A 96 -9.77 18.50 -10.61
N GLY A 97 -10.58 17.45 -10.52
CA GLY A 97 -10.45 16.42 -9.49
C GLY A 97 -10.69 15.04 -10.08
N GLY A 98 -10.10 14.02 -9.47
CA GLY A 98 -10.22 12.66 -9.99
C GLY A 98 -9.43 11.63 -9.20
N SER A 99 -9.24 10.47 -9.81
CA SER A 99 -8.40 9.41 -9.29
C SER A 99 -7.10 9.27 -10.08
N LEU A 100 -6.05 8.89 -9.36
CA LEU A 100 -4.72 8.63 -9.86
C LEU A 100 -4.28 7.24 -9.38
N HIS A 101 -3.77 6.45 -10.31
CA HIS A 101 -3.26 5.11 -10.05
C HIS A 101 -1.79 5.04 -10.46
N LEU A 102 -0.92 4.74 -9.50
CA LEU A 102 0.53 4.62 -9.72
C LEU A 102 0.93 3.15 -9.65
N TYR A 103 1.78 2.72 -10.58
CA TYR A 103 2.30 1.36 -10.67
C TYR A 103 3.83 1.32 -10.63
N ASP A 104 4.37 0.41 -9.84
CA ASP A 104 5.80 0.16 -9.76
C ASP A 104 6.25 -1.01 -10.66
N THR A 105 7.52 -1.38 -10.57
CA THR A 105 8.13 -2.47 -11.35
C THR A 105 7.61 -3.86 -11.00
N TYR A 106 7.08 -4.04 -9.78
CA TYR A 106 6.40 -5.27 -9.35
C TYR A 106 4.92 -5.28 -9.77
N ASN A 107 4.48 -4.27 -10.52
CA ASN A 107 3.08 -4.05 -10.91
C ASN A 107 2.16 -3.87 -9.69
N ARG A 108 2.71 -3.41 -8.57
CA ARG A 108 1.93 -3.03 -7.38
C ARG A 108 1.27 -1.68 -7.60
N LEU A 109 0.07 -1.50 -7.07
CA LEU A 109 -0.79 -0.35 -7.31
C LEU A 109 -0.94 0.52 -6.05
N VAL A 110 -0.67 1.82 -6.17
CA VAL A 110 -1.15 2.85 -5.23
C VAL A 110 -2.31 3.59 -5.87
N SER A 111 -3.44 3.65 -5.17
CA SER A 111 -4.59 4.47 -5.60
C SER A 111 -4.63 5.76 -4.79
N MET A 112 -4.90 6.86 -5.47
CA MET A 112 -4.95 8.19 -4.90
C MET A 112 -6.15 8.95 -5.45
N GLN A 113 -6.68 9.89 -4.67
CA GLN A 113 -7.58 10.93 -5.12
C GLN A 113 -6.81 12.23 -5.20
N TYR A 114 -7.06 13.03 -6.23
CA TYR A 114 -6.41 14.32 -6.40
C TYR A 114 -7.41 15.43 -6.70
N MET A 115 -6.99 16.66 -6.42
CA MET A 115 -7.68 17.88 -6.79
C MET A 115 -6.64 18.96 -7.09
N ALA A 116 -6.88 19.79 -8.10
CA ALA A 116 -6.09 20.97 -8.39
C ALA A 116 -6.94 22.13 -8.85
N GLN A 117 -6.49 23.34 -8.50
CA GLN A 117 -7.00 24.61 -8.98
C GLN A 117 -5.90 25.35 -9.73
N TYR A 118 -6.22 25.89 -10.89
CA TYR A 118 -5.23 26.47 -11.79
C TYR A 118 -5.81 27.58 -12.65
N ALA A 119 -4.92 28.46 -13.10
CA ALA A 119 -5.22 29.52 -14.05
C ALA A 119 -4.66 29.14 -15.42
N VAL A 120 -5.51 29.20 -16.45
CA VAL A 120 -5.13 29.04 -17.85
C VAL A 120 -4.91 30.42 -18.46
N ASN A 121 -3.82 30.61 -19.20
CA ASN A 121 -3.55 31.82 -19.97
C ASN A 121 -2.93 31.43 -21.33
N GLY A 122 -3.78 31.35 -22.35
CA GLY A 122 -3.42 30.84 -23.67
C GLY A 122 -2.97 29.39 -23.57
N LYS A 123 -1.69 29.13 -23.87
CA LYS A 123 -1.07 27.80 -23.80
C LYS A 123 -0.38 27.51 -22.46
N ARG A 124 -0.33 28.49 -21.54
CA ARG A 124 0.35 28.36 -20.25
C ARG A 124 -0.68 28.07 -19.16
N ILE A 125 -0.33 27.19 -18.24
CA ILE A 125 -1.14 26.87 -17.08
C ILE A 125 -0.30 27.11 -15.82
N ASN A 126 -0.89 27.78 -14.84
CA ASN A 126 -0.29 27.97 -13.53
C ASN A 126 -1.16 27.27 -12.48
N VAL A 127 -0.65 26.18 -11.91
CA VAL A 127 -1.30 25.44 -10.82
C VAL A 127 -1.10 26.22 -9.53
N THR A 128 -2.20 26.70 -8.98
CA THR A 128 -2.23 27.56 -7.79
C THR A 128 -2.44 26.75 -6.51
N GLN A 129 -3.14 25.62 -6.61
CA GLN A 129 -3.33 24.67 -5.53
C GLN A 129 -3.38 23.26 -6.10
N ALA A 130 -2.79 22.29 -5.38
CA ALA A 130 -2.89 20.88 -5.71
C ALA A 130 -2.77 20.03 -4.45
N LEU A 131 -3.50 18.92 -4.42
CA LEU A 131 -3.43 17.91 -3.38
C LEU A 131 -3.63 16.54 -4.02
N ALA A 132 -2.86 15.55 -3.55
CA ALA A 132 -3.08 14.15 -3.84
C ALA A 132 -2.98 13.36 -2.54
N VAL A 133 -3.98 12.53 -2.26
CA VAL A 133 -4.03 11.71 -1.04
C VAL A 133 -4.26 10.26 -1.41
N MET A 134 -3.65 9.34 -0.66
CA MET A 134 -3.91 7.92 -0.83
C MET A 134 -5.39 7.62 -0.57
N SER A 135 -5.96 6.77 -1.40
CA SER A 135 -7.34 6.32 -1.28
C SER A 135 -7.39 4.80 -1.36
N SER A 136 -8.39 4.25 -0.70
CA SER A 136 -8.73 2.84 -0.80
C SER A 136 -9.01 2.46 -2.26
N PRO A 137 -8.34 1.43 -2.80
CA PRO A 137 -8.62 0.95 -4.15
C PRO A 137 -10.04 0.36 -4.22
N THR A 138 -10.66 0.47 -5.39
CA THR A 138 -12.01 -0.07 -5.67
C THR A 138 -12.03 -1.60 -5.80
N GLY A 139 -10.90 -2.21 -6.15
CA GLY A 139 -10.68 -3.65 -6.16
C GLY A 139 -9.27 -4.01 -5.69
N LEU A 140 -9.06 -5.24 -5.23
CA LEU A 140 -7.76 -5.75 -4.82
C LEU A 140 -7.23 -6.79 -5.81
N SER A 141 -5.96 -6.62 -6.18
CA SER A 141 -5.15 -7.63 -6.85
C SER A 141 -4.37 -8.40 -5.79
N LEU A 142 -4.40 -9.72 -5.88
CA LEU A 142 -3.73 -10.61 -4.94
C LEU A 142 -2.90 -11.66 -5.68
N GLU A 143 -1.75 -11.97 -5.11
CA GLU A 143 -0.92 -13.09 -5.53
C GLU A 143 -0.71 -14.03 -4.34
N THR A 144 -0.93 -15.33 -4.52
CA THR A 144 -0.76 -16.31 -3.45
C THR A 144 0.26 -17.36 -3.85
N TYR A 145 1.22 -17.61 -2.96
CA TYR A 145 2.32 -18.54 -3.17
C TYR A 145 2.34 -19.57 -2.04
N MET A 146 2.63 -20.83 -2.38
CA MET A 146 2.81 -21.91 -1.42
C MET A 146 4.29 -22.26 -1.41
N VAL A 147 4.99 -21.96 -0.32
CA VAL A 147 6.45 -22.13 -0.22
C VAL A 147 6.75 -23.15 0.87
N PRO A 148 7.60 -24.17 0.64
CA PRO A 148 8.02 -25.06 1.71
C PRO A 148 8.57 -24.28 2.91
N GLU A 149 8.13 -24.61 4.12
CA GLU A 149 8.49 -23.83 5.31
C GLU A 149 10.00 -23.83 5.57
N GLU A 150 10.66 -24.96 5.33
CA GLU A 150 12.11 -25.11 5.49
C GLU A 150 12.90 -24.20 4.56
N ASP A 151 12.50 -24.13 3.28
CA ASP A 151 13.11 -23.23 2.30
C ASP A 151 13.01 -21.79 2.76
N PHE A 152 11.84 -21.37 3.26
CA PHE A 152 11.64 -20.01 3.75
C PHE A 152 12.49 -19.69 4.99
N LYS A 153 12.57 -20.62 5.96
CA LYS A 153 13.35 -20.43 7.18
C LYS A 153 14.85 -20.35 6.91
N ASN A 154 15.35 -21.21 6.02
CA ASN A 154 16.78 -21.34 5.72
C ASN A 154 17.26 -20.36 4.64
N GLY A 155 16.39 -20.07 3.66
CA GLY A 155 16.71 -19.27 2.48
C GLY A 155 16.49 -17.76 2.64
N LEU A 156 15.72 -17.32 3.65
CA LEU A 156 15.46 -15.90 3.89
C LEU A 156 15.85 -15.46 5.31
N PRO A 157 17.01 -14.78 5.48
CA PRO A 157 17.45 -14.24 6.76
C PRO A 157 16.43 -13.27 7.37
N ALA A 158 16.35 -13.22 8.71
CA ALA A 158 15.37 -12.40 9.43
C ALA A 158 15.41 -10.91 9.03
N SER A 159 16.61 -10.35 8.80
CA SER A 159 16.78 -8.96 8.35
C SER A 159 16.10 -8.67 7.01
N ARG A 160 16.10 -9.63 6.07
CA ARG A 160 15.45 -9.50 4.76
C ARG A 160 13.93 -9.73 4.82
N ARG A 161 13.42 -10.37 5.88
CA ARG A 161 11.98 -10.53 6.08
C ARG A 161 11.27 -9.21 6.40
N ARG A 162 12.02 -8.16 6.77
CA ARG A 162 11.51 -6.79 6.96
C ARG A 162 11.35 -5.99 5.67
N ASP A 163 11.76 -6.54 4.53
CA ASP A 163 11.58 -5.93 3.22
C ASP A 163 10.52 -6.71 2.40
N TRP A 164 9.50 -6.00 1.93
CA TRP A 164 8.43 -6.60 1.14
C TRP A 164 8.96 -7.25 -0.14
N ALA A 165 9.88 -6.58 -0.85
CA ALA A 165 10.38 -7.04 -2.14
C ALA A 165 11.18 -8.33 -2.00
N SER A 166 11.96 -8.46 -0.93
CA SER A 166 12.70 -9.66 -0.57
C SER A 166 11.77 -10.84 -0.30
N VAL A 167 10.72 -10.65 0.53
CA VAL A 167 9.73 -11.70 0.83
C VAL A 167 8.95 -12.11 -0.41
N TYR A 168 8.52 -11.14 -1.22
CA TYR A 168 7.78 -11.39 -2.47
C TYR A 168 8.62 -12.15 -3.49
N THR A 169 9.84 -11.68 -3.77
CA THR A 169 10.74 -12.31 -4.75
C THR A 169 11.10 -13.73 -4.33
N PHE A 170 11.40 -13.93 -3.04
CA PHE A 170 11.68 -15.26 -2.51
C PHE A 170 10.47 -16.19 -2.66
N ALA A 171 9.28 -15.74 -2.26
CA ALA A 171 8.07 -16.54 -2.35
C ALA A 171 7.75 -16.92 -3.80
N LYS A 172 7.91 -15.98 -4.73
CA LYS A 172 7.67 -16.21 -6.16
C LYS A 172 8.65 -17.19 -6.78
N SER A 173 9.93 -17.17 -6.38
CA SER A 173 10.96 -18.05 -6.95
C SER A 173 11.02 -19.44 -6.30
N HIS A 174 10.55 -19.60 -5.06
CA HIS A 174 10.56 -20.86 -4.31
C HIS A 174 9.16 -21.44 -4.09
N ALA A 175 8.14 -20.86 -4.74
CA ALA A 175 6.80 -21.42 -4.69
C ALA A 175 6.78 -22.81 -5.32
N TYR A 176 6.01 -23.70 -4.71
CA TYR A 176 5.59 -24.93 -5.33
C TYR A 176 4.98 -24.66 -6.71
N THR A 177 5.44 -25.43 -7.69
CA THR A 177 4.84 -25.50 -9.01
C THR A 177 4.45 -26.94 -9.30
N SER A 178 3.45 -27.17 -10.15
CA SER A 178 3.05 -28.53 -10.55
C SER A 178 4.16 -29.30 -11.29
N ALA A 179 5.23 -28.60 -11.71
CA ALA A 179 6.41 -29.14 -12.35
C ALA A 179 7.53 -29.52 -11.35
N ALA A 180 7.38 -29.21 -10.06
CA ALA A 180 8.38 -29.55 -9.06
C ALA A 180 8.59 -31.08 -8.99
N PRO A 181 9.84 -31.57 -8.93
CA PRO A 181 10.14 -33.00 -8.96
C PRO A 181 9.77 -33.71 -7.65
N ASP A 182 9.68 -32.96 -6.54
CA ASP A 182 9.47 -33.48 -5.20
C ASP A 182 8.09 -33.03 -4.66
N LYS A 183 7.09 -33.88 -4.90
CA LYS A 183 5.65 -33.63 -4.68
C LYS A 183 5.18 -34.34 -3.41
N MET A 184 5.79 -34.00 -2.30
CA MET A 184 5.55 -34.67 -1.02
C MET A 184 4.69 -33.83 -0.08
N GLU A 185 3.94 -34.53 0.76
CA GLU A 185 3.26 -33.93 1.91
C GLU A 185 4.30 -33.33 2.86
N ARG A 186 4.20 -32.02 3.09
CA ARG A 186 5.09 -31.28 4.00
C ARG A 186 4.39 -30.02 4.51
N VAL A 187 5.06 -29.28 5.39
CA VAL A 187 4.59 -27.98 5.84
C VAL A 187 4.91 -26.93 4.79
N TYR A 188 3.87 -26.28 4.28
CA TYR A 188 3.98 -25.12 3.40
C TYR A 188 3.53 -23.86 4.13
N LEU A 189 4.25 -22.77 3.90
CA LEU A 189 3.78 -21.42 4.15
C LEU A 189 2.94 -20.97 2.96
N VAL A 190 1.70 -20.59 3.23
CA VAL A 190 0.80 -19.96 2.26
C VAL A 190 0.93 -18.46 2.44
N LEU A 191 1.55 -17.76 1.48
CA LEU A 191 1.73 -16.32 1.51
C LEU A 191 0.81 -15.65 0.49
N SER A 192 -0.06 -14.77 0.96
CA SER A 192 -1.00 -13.99 0.14
C SER A 192 -0.59 -12.51 0.15
N PHE A 193 -0.06 -12.03 -0.97
CA PHE A 193 0.38 -10.66 -1.16
C PHE A 193 -0.76 -9.81 -1.70
N VAL A 194 -1.09 -8.73 -1.00
CA VAL A 194 -1.97 -7.69 -1.52
C VAL A 194 -1.12 -6.76 -2.40
N MET A 195 -1.37 -6.78 -3.70
CA MET A 195 -0.62 -6.00 -4.69
C MET A 195 -1.10 -4.55 -4.77
N ASN A 196 -1.99 -4.13 -3.88
CA ASN A 196 -2.45 -2.75 -3.73
C ASN A 196 -1.99 -2.20 -2.38
N ARG A 197 -1.53 -0.96 -2.35
CA ARG A 197 -1.22 -0.28 -1.08
C ARG A 197 -2.53 0.10 -0.42
N LEU A 198 -2.72 -0.37 0.81
CA LEU A 198 -3.93 -0.13 1.59
C LEU A 198 -3.72 1.01 2.59
N PRO A 199 -4.70 1.91 2.76
CA PRO A 199 -4.71 2.84 3.88
C PRO A 199 -4.69 2.14 5.23
N ALA A 200 -4.21 2.84 6.26
CA ALA A 200 -4.04 2.27 7.59
C ALA A 200 -5.35 1.79 8.23
N ASP A 201 -6.48 2.42 7.89
CA ASP A 201 -7.82 2.08 8.40
C ASP A 201 -8.57 1.07 7.52
N ALA A 202 -8.08 0.78 6.31
CA ALA A 202 -8.63 -0.29 5.49
C ALA A 202 -8.38 -1.65 6.17
N ARG A 203 -9.29 -2.61 6.00
CA ARG A 203 -9.15 -3.96 6.59
C ARG A 203 -9.00 -5.01 5.51
N PHE A 204 -8.07 -5.93 5.74
CA PHE A 204 -7.86 -7.10 4.91
C PHE A 204 -7.94 -8.34 5.79
N GLU A 205 -8.83 -9.26 5.43
CA GLU A 205 -9.13 -10.46 6.22
C GLU A 205 -9.08 -11.68 5.31
N VAL A 206 -8.66 -12.81 5.88
CA VAL A 206 -8.62 -14.08 5.17
C VAL A 206 -9.43 -15.10 5.95
N VAL A 207 -10.14 -15.97 5.22
CA VAL A 207 -10.83 -17.13 5.78
C VAL A 207 -10.25 -18.36 5.09
N ALA A 208 -9.31 -19.03 5.76
CA ALA A 208 -8.73 -20.28 5.29
C ALA A 208 -9.58 -21.46 5.79
N SER A 209 -10.13 -22.28 4.87
CA SER A 209 -11.07 -23.34 5.24
C SER A 209 -11.04 -24.49 4.24
N THR A 210 -11.45 -25.68 4.66
CA THR A 210 -11.73 -26.81 3.75
C THR A 210 -13.02 -26.60 2.96
N ARG A 211 -13.89 -25.67 3.39
CA ARG A 211 -15.14 -25.32 2.71
C ARG A 211 -14.93 -24.12 1.76
N LYS A 212 -15.15 -24.33 0.46
CA LYS A 212 -15.01 -23.29 -0.58
C LYS A 212 -15.80 -22.00 -0.29
N LYS A 213 -17.01 -22.14 0.28
CA LYS A 213 -17.93 -21.02 0.56
C LYS A 213 -17.81 -20.47 1.98
N ALA A 214 -16.76 -20.81 2.74
CA ALA A 214 -16.53 -20.27 4.08
C ALA A 214 -16.40 -18.74 4.07
N ARG A 215 -17.07 -18.04 4.99
CA ARG A 215 -17.12 -16.57 4.97
C ARG A 215 -16.86 -15.90 6.31
N ARG A 216 -17.10 -16.62 7.40
CA ARG A 216 -17.06 -16.08 8.75
C ARG A 216 -15.71 -16.37 9.37
N THR A 217 -15.31 -15.53 10.32
CA THR A 217 -14.06 -15.72 11.08
C THR A 217 -14.04 -17.06 11.81
N LEU A 218 -15.18 -17.53 12.31
CA LEU A 218 -15.32 -18.86 12.92
C LEU A 218 -15.08 -20.04 11.96
N ASP A 219 -15.12 -19.80 10.65
CA ASP A 219 -14.83 -20.81 9.64
C ASP A 219 -13.32 -20.88 9.31
N ASN A 220 -12.52 -19.93 9.83
CA ASN A 220 -11.10 -19.80 9.52
C ASN A 220 -10.27 -20.77 10.39
N LEU A 221 -9.81 -21.85 9.78
CA LEU A 221 -8.99 -22.88 10.41
C LEU A 221 -7.57 -22.39 10.74
N ALA A 222 -7.12 -21.33 10.09
CA ALA A 222 -5.80 -20.73 10.33
C ALA A 222 -5.85 -19.62 11.38
N LYS A 223 -7.00 -19.32 12.00
CA LYS A 223 -7.20 -18.07 12.74
C LYS A 223 -6.17 -17.79 13.83
N ASP A 224 -5.75 -18.81 14.56
CA ASP A 224 -4.80 -18.68 15.67
C ASP A 224 -3.33 -18.84 15.23
N LYS A 225 -3.12 -19.15 13.94
CA LYS A 225 -1.80 -19.44 13.33
C LYS A 225 -1.52 -18.56 12.11
N GLU A 226 -2.40 -17.60 11.82
CA GLU A 226 -2.24 -16.63 10.75
C GLU A 226 -1.46 -15.41 11.23
N ALA A 227 -0.73 -14.82 10.30
CA ALA A 227 0.07 -13.63 10.51
C ALA A 227 -0.24 -12.62 9.40
N TYR A 228 -0.30 -11.34 9.76
CA TYR A 228 -0.41 -10.24 8.82
C TYR A 228 0.85 -9.37 8.94
N LEU A 229 1.62 -9.31 7.86
CA LEU A 229 2.74 -8.41 7.71
C LEU A 229 2.24 -7.14 7.02
N ASP A 230 2.61 -5.98 7.55
CA ASP A 230 2.33 -4.68 6.94
C ASP A 230 3.64 -3.98 6.63
N TYR A 231 3.89 -3.67 5.36
CA TYR A 231 5.06 -2.91 4.92
C TYR A 231 4.61 -1.55 4.43
N ASN A 232 4.11 -0.70 5.32
CA ASN A 232 3.61 0.64 4.99
C ASN A 232 2.43 0.60 4.00
N GLY A 233 1.42 -0.23 4.28
CA GLY A 233 0.23 -0.45 3.47
C GLY A 233 0.35 -1.59 2.47
N TRP A 234 1.55 -2.11 2.21
CA TRP A 234 1.73 -3.34 1.44
C TRP A 234 1.53 -4.54 2.36
N ARG A 235 0.35 -5.15 2.31
CA ARG A 235 -0.02 -6.20 3.25
C ARG A 235 0.27 -7.59 2.71
N VAL A 236 0.74 -8.47 3.58
CA VAL A 236 0.96 -9.88 3.29
C VAL A 236 0.31 -10.69 4.40
N HIS A 237 -0.61 -11.57 4.04
CA HIS A 237 -1.13 -12.57 4.96
C HIS A 237 -0.32 -13.86 4.82
N MET A 238 -0.07 -14.57 5.92
CA MET A 238 0.54 -15.88 5.88
C MET A 238 0.00 -16.83 6.95
N PHE A 239 0.07 -18.12 6.67
CA PHE A 239 -0.09 -19.18 7.65
C PHE A 239 0.66 -20.44 7.20
N ALA A 240 0.98 -21.32 8.15
CA ALA A 240 1.56 -22.63 7.86
C ALA A 240 0.45 -23.70 7.80
N ALA A 241 0.55 -24.59 6.81
CA ALA A 241 -0.32 -25.76 6.70
C ALA A 241 0.46 -26.97 6.22
N GLN A 242 0.18 -28.13 6.82
CA GLN A 242 0.69 -29.41 6.35
C GLN A 242 -0.30 -30.00 5.36
N PHE A 243 0.13 -30.18 4.11
CA PHE A 243 -0.68 -30.82 3.08
C PHE A 243 0.18 -31.27 1.91
N ASN A 244 -0.36 -32.17 1.10
CA ASN A 244 0.14 -32.51 -0.23
C ASN A 244 -0.59 -31.64 -1.28
N PRO A 245 0.11 -30.76 -2.02
CA PRO A 245 -0.49 -29.89 -3.04
C PRO A 245 -1.20 -30.63 -4.18
N GLU A 246 -0.96 -31.92 -4.40
CA GLU A 246 -1.66 -32.74 -5.39
C GLU A 246 -2.87 -33.49 -4.84
N SER A 247 -3.00 -33.58 -3.50
CA SER A 247 -4.08 -34.31 -2.87
C SER A 247 -5.40 -33.54 -2.93
N LEU A 248 -6.40 -34.14 -3.60
CA LEU A 248 -7.77 -33.60 -3.59
C LEU A 248 -8.43 -33.65 -2.22
N ARG A 249 -7.97 -34.55 -1.32
CA ARG A 249 -8.53 -34.74 0.02
C ARG A 249 -8.01 -33.72 1.03
N GLN A 250 -6.78 -33.23 0.83
CA GLN A 250 -6.15 -32.23 1.70
C GLN A 250 -6.29 -30.80 1.14
N ARG A 251 -7.24 -30.59 0.22
CA ARG A 251 -7.49 -29.28 -0.37
C ARG A 251 -8.08 -28.31 0.66
N PHE A 252 -7.59 -27.08 0.63
CA PHE A 252 -8.19 -25.95 1.32
C PHE A 252 -8.39 -24.77 0.37
N TYR A 253 -9.11 -23.78 0.88
CA TYR A 253 -9.46 -22.55 0.20
C TYR A 253 -9.13 -21.36 1.08
N CYS A 254 -8.67 -20.26 0.48
CA CYS A 254 -8.56 -18.98 1.14
C CYS A 254 -9.55 -18.02 0.50
N ASN A 255 -10.48 -17.47 1.28
CA ASN A 255 -11.37 -16.40 0.83
C ASN A 255 -10.90 -15.08 1.39
N TYR A 256 -10.61 -14.13 0.50
CA TYR A 256 -10.02 -12.85 0.83
C TYR A 256 -11.08 -11.77 0.89
N TYR A 257 -11.20 -11.13 2.04
CA TYR A 257 -12.16 -10.06 2.28
C TYR A 257 -11.45 -8.73 2.48
N TYR A 258 -12.08 -7.70 1.97
CA TYR A 258 -11.58 -6.33 2.01
C TYR A 258 -12.68 -5.41 2.49
N THR A 259 -12.33 -4.53 3.40
CA THR A 259 -13.17 -3.40 3.80
C THR A 259 -12.37 -2.13 3.51
N PRO A 260 -12.85 -1.24 2.61
CA PRO A 260 -12.11 -0.03 2.31
C PRO A 260 -12.07 0.91 3.53
N GLY A 261 -11.05 1.75 3.56
CA GLY A 261 -10.81 2.78 4.57
C GLY A 261 -10.86 4.19 3.95
N GLU A 262 -9.81 4.98 4.19
CA GLU A 262 -9.67 6.36 3.68
C GLU A 262 -9.96 6.45 2.17
N GLY A 263 -10.56 7.57 1.75
CA GLY A 263 -11.01 7.80 0.37
C GLY A 263 -12.38 7.20 0.03
N VAL A 264 -12.97 6.39 0.92
CA VAL A 264 -14.33 5.86 0.79
C VAL A 264 -15.20 6.35 1.96
N PRO A 265 -16.41 6.89 1.70
CA PRO A 265 -17.34 7.31 2.75
C PRO A 265 -17.65 6.15 3.72
N GLU A 266 -17.73 6.44 5.03
CA GLU A 266 -17.88 5.41 6.06
C GLU A 266 -19.11 4.50 5.84
N ALA A 267 -20.24 5.08 5.42
CA ALA A 267 -21.45 4.34 5.09
C ALA A 267 -21.29 3.35 3.90
N ALA A 268 -20.26 3.53 3.07
CA ALA A 268 -19.95 2.68 1.93
C ALA A 268 -18.83 1.67 2.21
N ARG A 269 -18.27 1.63 3.43
CA ARG A 269 -17.16 0.74 3.80
C ARG A 269 -17.64 -0.67 4.12
N ASN A 270 -18.12 -1.35 3.09
CA ASN A 270 -18.64 -2.72 3.20
C ASN A 270 -17.54 -3.77 3.08
N ARG A 271 -17.59 -4.76 3.96
CA ARG A 271 -16.77 -5.97 3.87
C ARG A 271 -17.17 -6.78 2.64
N THR A 272 -16.28 -6.90 1.68
CA THR A 272 -16.55 -7.53 0.38
C THR A 272 -15.56 -8.66 0.10
N LEU A 273 -16.05 -9.76 -0.47
CA LEU A 273 -15.19 -10.84 -0.99
C LEU A 273 -14.51 -10.34 -2.27
N VAL A 274 -13.18 -10.21 -2.25
CA VAL A 274 -12.41 -9.66 -3.39
C VAL A 274 -11.69 -10.72 -4.20
N ALA A 275 -11.35 -11.85 -3.57
CA ALA A 275 -10.71 -12.96 -4.26
C ALA A 275 -10.91 -14.28 -3.49
N SER A 276 -10.66 -15.38 -4.18
CA SER A 276 -10.57 -16.72 -3.59
C SER A 276 -9.37 -17.44 -4.17
N PHE A 277 -8.72 -18.26 -3.35
CA PHE A 277 -7.61 -19.14 -3.74
C PHE A 277 -7.97 -20.58 -3.38
N SER A 278 -7.47 -21.53 -4.16
CA SER A 278 -7.59 -22.97 -3.92
C SER A 278 -6.21 -23.59 -3.95
N SER A 279 -5.91 -24.47 -3.00
CA SER A 279 -4.65 -25.25 -2.99
C SER A 279 -4.61 -26.36 -4.06
N LYS A 280 -5.47 -26.29 -5.08
CA LYS A 280 -5.56 -27.32 -6.12
C LYS A 280 -4.29 -27.25 -6.99
N PRO A 281 -3.77 -28.37 -7.51
CA PRO A 281 -2.74 -28.34 -8.53
C PRO A 281 -3.38 -27.82 -9.82
N SER A 282 -3.31 -26.51 -10.06
CA SER A 282 -3.62 -25.95 -11.37
C SER A 282 -2.29 -25.76 -12.09
N GLY A 283 -2.11 -26.44 -13.22
CA GLY A 283 -1.01 -26.20 -14.16
C GLY A 283 -1.07 -24.83 -14.84
N THR A 284 -1.74 -23.87 -14.19
CA THR A 284 -1.96 -22.49 -14.61
C THR A 284 -2.55 -21.77 -13.39
N PRO A 285 -1.98 -20.64 -12.94
CA PRO A 285 -2.64 -19.81 -11.92
C PRO A 285 -4.05 -19.45 -12.40
N GLU A 286 -5.08 -19.74 -11.61
CA GLU A 286 -6.43 -19.26 -11.90
C GLU A 286 -6.34 -17.72 -11.90
N ALA A 287 -6.50 -17.11 -13.08
CA ALA A 287 -6.38 -15.67 -13.24
C ALA A 287 -7.33 -14.97 -12.25
N PRO A 288 -6.89 -13.88 -11.59
CA PRO A 288 -7.77 -13.14 -10.70
C PRO A 288 -9.06 -12.79 -11.44
N ALA A 289 -10.20 -13.01 -10.76
CA ALA A 289 -11.50 -12.64 -11.28
C ALA A 289 -11.44 -11.21 -11.81
N ALA A 290 -11.66 -11.04 -13.12
CA ALA A 290 -11.65 -9.75 -13.76
C ALA A 290 -12.79 -8.91 -13.18
N GLN A 291 -12.49 -8.08 -12.18
CA GLN A 291 -13.38 -6.99 -11.82
C GLN A 291 -13.28 -5.93 -12.91
N ALA A 292 -14.44 -5.35 -13.24
CA ALA A 292 -14.65 -4.42 -14.33
C ALA A 292 -13.52 -3.38 -14.38
N ARG A 293 -12.71 -3.45 -15.43
CA ARG A 293 -11.77 -2.39 -15.78
C ARG A 293 -12.64 -1.18 -16.13
N GLU A 294 -12.67 -0.18 -15.26
CA GLU A 294 -13.10 1.16 -15.68
C GLU A 294 -12.33 1.51 -16.97
N GLN A 295 -13.00 2.16 -17.92
CA GLN A 295 -12.38 2.63 -19.15
C GLN A 295 -11.40 3.76 -18.81
N ILE A 296 -10.21 3.37 -18.35
CA ILE A 296 -9.14 4.26 -17.91
C ILE A 296 -8.22 4.52 -19.10
N GLN A 297 -8.07 5.78 -19.47
CA GLN A 297 -7.11 6.19 -20.49
C GLN A 297 -5.69 6.02 -19.95
N ALA A 298 -4.86 5.28 -20.68
CA ALA A 298 -3.44 5.20 -20.40
C ALA A 298 -2.78 6.53 -20.77
N SER A 299 -1.74 6.91 -20.02
CA SER A 299 -0.87 8.02 -20.42
C SER A 299 -0.35 7.76 -21.84
N PRO A 300 -0.38 8.75 -22.75
CA PRO A 300 0.35 8.63 -24.00
C PRO A 300 1.81 8.34 -23.67
N ALA A 301 2.39 7.32 -24.32
CA ALA A 301 3.79 7.02 -24.19
C ALA A 301 4.60 8.25 -24.63
N ALA A 302 5.56 8.67 -23.81
CA ALA A 302 6.58 9.61 -24.25
C ALA A 302 7.24 9.05 -25.55
N PRO A 303 7.56 9.90 -26.54
CA PRO A 303 8.28 9.46 -27.73
C PRO A 303 9.56 8.70 -27.34
N ALA A 304 9.86 7.65 -28.10
CA ALA A 304 10.91 6.68 -27.81
C ALA A 304 12.32 7.29 -27.69
N ALA A 305 13.04 6.75 -26.69
CA ALA A 305 14.47 6.45 -26.64
C ALA A 305 15.49 7.52 -27.07
N ILE A 306 16.15 8.08 -26.05
CA ILE A 306 17.58 8.43 -26.12
C ILE A 306 18.33 7.26 -25.43
N PRO A 307 19.46 6.76 -25.98
CA PRO A 307 20.17 5.62 -25.41
C PRO A 307 20.59 5.88 -23.95
N PRO A 308 20.70 4.81 -23.12
CA PRO A 308 21.14 4.94 -21.74
C PRO A 308 22.56 5.52 -21.68
N PRO A 309 22.86 6.45 -20.76
CA PRO A 309 24.23 6.86 -20.53
C PRO A 309 25.07 5.65 -20.10
N PRO A 310 26.36 5.58 -20.49
CA PRO A 310 27.23 4.45 -20.18
C PRO A 310 27.33 4.26 -18.67
N GLY A 311 27.21 3.01 -18.23
CA GLY A 311 27.08 2.65 -16.82
C GLY A 311 28.27 3.09 -15.96
N PRO A 312 28.08 3.22 -14.63
CA PRO A 312 29.20 3.35 -13.72
C PRO A 312 29.95 2.01 -13.64
N ALA A 313 31.21 2.03 -14.07
CA ALA A 313 32.21 1.02 -13.69
C ALA A 313 32.72 1.30 -12.24
N PRO A 314 33.57 0.42 -11.68
CA PRO A 314 33.30 -0.43 -10.53
C PRO A 314 33.59 0.18 -9.14
N SER A 315 32.94 -0.43 -8.14
CA SER A 315 33.24 -0.48 -6.70
C SER A 315 34.39 0.38 -6.18
N GLN A 316 34.06 1.47 -5.50
CA GLN A 316 34.93 2.03 -4.47
C GLN A 316 34.58 1.40 -3.12
N THR A 317 35.57 0.70 -2.58
CA THR A 317 35.70 0.28 -1.19
C THR A 317 35.50 1.48 -0.26
N TYR A 318 34.43 1.49 0.55
CA TYR A 318 34.36 2.34 1.73
C TYR A 318 34.68 1.49 2.96
N ALA A 319 35.90 1.67 3.47
CA ALA A 319 36.24 1.36 4.85
C ALA A 319 35.42 2.27 5.80
N PRO A 320 35.16 1.84 7.04
CA PRO A 320 34.11 2.42 7.87
C PRO A 320 34.52 3.80 8.39
N ALA A 321 33.82 4.85 7.95
CA ALA A 321 33.88 6.13 8.62
C ALA A 321 32.98 6.08 9.87
N THR A 322 33.62 6.11 11.03
CA THR A 322 32.99 6.34 12.33
C THR A 322 32.29 7.71 12.30
N VAL A 323 31.00 7.73 12.01
CA VAL A 323 30.16 8.92 12.19
C VAL A 323 29.60 8.86 13.61
N ALA A 324 30.03 9.81 14.43
CA ALA A 324 29.45 10.09 15.73
C ALA A 324 27.92 10.27 15.62
N PRO A 325 27.13 9.88 16.65
CA PRO A 325 25.67 9.93 16.56
C PRO A 325 25.18 11.37 16.39
N PRO A 326 24.24 11.65 15.46
CA PRO A 326 23.53 12.92 15.49
C PRO A 326 22.66 12.95 16.74
N SER A 327 23.12 13.69 17.74
CA SER A 327 22.31 14.05 18.91
C SER A 327 21.25 15.06 18.47
N GLY A 328 19.96 14.67 18.55
CA GLY A 328 18.83 15.60 18.47
C GLY A 328 17.75 15.35 17.41
N GLY A 329 17.77 14.24 16.67
CA GLY A 329 16.74 13.92 15.65
C GLY A 329 15.90 12.70 15.99
N GLN A 330 14.58 12.80 15.84
CA GLN A 330 13.61 11.68 15.94
C GLN A 330 14.14 10.42 15.24
N GLY A 331 14.08 9.25 15.87
CA GLY A 331 14.68 8.03 15.32
C GLY A 331 13.85 7.36 14.21
N PRO A 332 14.37 6.30 13.56
CA PRO A 332 13.72 5.65 12.42
C PRO A 332 12.29 5.13 12.68
N PHE A 333 11.95 4.72 13.90
CA PHE A 333 10.62 4.23 14.26
C PHE A 333 9.63 5.36 14.52
N GLU A 334 10.09 6.45 15.13
CA GLU A 334 9.33 7.70 15.32
C GLU A 334 9.01 8.40 13.99
N ARG A 335 9.96 8.40 13.04
CA ARG A 335 9.74 8.94 11.69
C ARG A 335 8.87 8.03 10.82
N GLY A 336 8.91 6.73 11.08
CA GLY A 336 8.24 5.70 10.27
C GLY A 336 9.03 5.27 9.04
N THR A 337 10.33 5.55 9.01
CA THR A 337 11.25 5.06 7.96
C THR A 337 11.61 3.59 8.15
N SER A 338 11.35 3.03 9.33
CA SER A 338 11.44 1.59 9.60
C SER A 338 10.21 1.13 10.35
N PHE A 339 9.67 -0.03 9.98
CA PHE A 339 8.48 -0.60 10.62
C PHE A 339 8.86 -1.86 11.39
N LEU A 340 8.54 -1.89 12.69
CA LEU A 340 8.67 -3.06 13.53
C LEU A 340 7.51 -3.99 13.25
N ASN A 341 7.75 -5.29 13.24
CA ASN A 341 6.69 -6.27 13.08
C ASN A 341 6.59 -7.17 14.33
N PRO A 342 5.48 -7.10 15.10
CA PRO A 342 5.23 -7.93 16.27
C PRO A 342 5.43 -9.44 16.10
N ILE A 343 5.42 -9.94 14.87
CA ILE A 343 5.61 -11.36 14.56
C ILE A 343 7.08 -11.78 14.66
N PHE A 344 8.01 -10.86 14.43
CA PHE A 344 9.44 -11.15 14.57
C PHE A 344 9.87 -10.93 16.02
N ALA A 345 10.52 -11.93 16.61
CA ALA A 345 10.92 -11.92 18.02
C ALA A 345 11.73 -10.66 18.39
N GLU A 346 12.67 -10.27 17.53
CA GLU A 346 13.50 -9.06 17.72
C GLU A 346 12.66 -7.78 17.78
N ASP A 347 11.70 -7.63 16.88
CA ASP A 347 10.84 -6.46 16.80
C ASP A 347 9.81 -6.46 17.94
N ALA A 348 9.28 -7.64 18.33
CA ALA A 348 8.40 -7.82 19.47
C ALA A 348 9.08 -7.39 20.78
N ALA A 349 10.36 -7.74 20.97
CA ALA A 349 11.14 -7.27 22.11
C ALA A 349 11.27 -5.74 22.13
N ILE A 350 11.51 -5.10 20.98
CA ILE A 350 11.59 -3.64 20.89
C ILE A 350 10.25 -2.98 21.27
N ILE A 351 9.14 -3.52 20.80
CA ILE A 351 7.79 -3.02 21.12
C ILE A 351 7.46 -3.23 22.60
N GLN A 352 7.72 -4.43 23.17
CA GLN A 352 7.52 -4.73 24.58
C GLN A 352 8.35 -3.81 25.48
N THR A 353 9.61 -3.57 25.11
CA THR A 353 10.50 -2.65 25.83
C THR A 353 9.88 -1.25 25.88
N ARG A 354 9.41 -0.74 24.74
CA ARG A 354 8.82 0.60 24.68
C ARG A 354 7.50 0.70 25.44
N LEU A 355 6.63 -0.30 25.33
CA LEU A 355 5.39 -0.35 26.11
C LEU A 355 5.66 -0.39 27.62
N LYS A 356 6.75 -1.04 28.04
CA LYS A 356 7.19 -1.11 29.44
C LYS A 356 7.75 0.21 29.94
N GLU A 357 8.57 0.90 29.14
CA GLU A 357 9.06 2.26 29.43
C GLU A 357 7.90 3.25 29.64
N LEU A 358 6.83 3.10 28.87
CA LEU A 358 5.62 3.93 28.97
C LEU A 358 4.66 3.48 30.09
N GLY A 359 5.03 2.49 30.90
CA GLY A 359 4.22 1.97 32.00
C GLY A 359 2.97 1.19 31.57
N CYS A 360 2.82 0.90 30.27
CA CYS A 360 1.65 0.22 29.71
C CYS A 360 1.78 -1.32 29.73
N TYR A 361 3.00 -1.85 29.89
CA TYR A 361 3.27 -3.28 29.92
C TYR A 361 4.12 -3.67 31.14
N THR A 362 3.59 -4.54 31.99
CA THR A 362 4.23 -4.99 33.23
C THR A 362 4.88 -6.37 33.12
N GLY A 363 4.67 -7.08 32.00
CA GLY A 363 5.21 -8.42 31.76
C GLY A 363 6.72 -8.46 31.46
N PRO A 364 7.29 -9.67 31.32
CA PRO A 364 8.66 -9.86 30.84
C PRO A 364 8.79 -9.47 29.36
N ILE A 365 9.98 -9.03 28.96
CA ILE A 365 10.35 -8.86 27.55
C ILE A 365 10.83 -10.24 27.08
N ASP A 366 9.90 -11.05 26.59
CA ASP A 366 10.12 -12.44 26.18
C ASP A 366 10.17 -12.60 24.65
N SER A 367 10.16 -11.47 23.92
CA SER A 367 10.19 -11.45 22.46
C SER A 367 8.99 -12.16 21.81
N SER A 368 7.91 -12.37 22.57
CA SER A 368 6.69 -13.03 22.11
C SER A 368 5.50 -12.09 22.21
N PHE A 369 4.78 -11.91 21.10
CA PHE A 369 3.59 -11.05 21.09
C PHE A 369 2.35 -11.77 21.62
N GLY A 370 2.39 -12.14 22.89
CA GLY A 370 1.35 -12.89 23.60
C GLY A 370 0.13 -12.04 23.99
N PRO A 371 -0.87 -12.64 24.67
CA PRO A 371 -2.11 -11.97 25.09
C PRO A 371 -1.86 -10.71 25.94
N MET A 372 -0.88 -10.75 26.86
CA MET A 372 -0.56 -9.61 27.73
C MET A 372 0.02 -8.42 26.93
N THR A 373 0.88 -8.68 25.94
CA THR A 373 1.43 -7.63 25.07
C THR A 373 0.35 -7.05 24.17
N ARG A 374 -0.58 -7.88 23.65
CA ARG A 374 -1.74 -7.41 22.88
C ARG A 374 -2.68 -6.53 23.72
N GLN A 375 -2.97 -6.93 24.96
CA GLN A 375 -3.79 -6.14 25.87
C GLN A 375 -3.15 -4.78 26.20
N ALA A 376 -1.83 -4.75 26.42
CA ALA A 376 -1.08 -3.51 26.62
C ALA A 376 -1.14 -2.61 25.38
N LEU A 377 -0.96 -3.20 24.18
CA LEU A 377 -1.06 -2.46 22.92
C LEU A 377 -2.47 -1.90 22.70
N ASP A 378 -3.52 -2.69 22.96
CA ASP A 378 -4.92 -2.26 22.81
C ASP A 378 -5.30 -1.14 23.78
N SER A 379 -4.77 -1.21 24.99
CA SER A 379 -4.95 -0.15 25.99
C SER A 379 -4.25 1.13 25.56
N PHE A 380 -3.01 1.03 25.09
CA PHE A 380 -2.25 2.17 24.56
C PHE A 380 -2.91 2.78 23.31
N ALA A 381 -3.37 1.95 22.38
CA ALA A 381 -4.10 2.40 21.19
C ALA A 381 -5.39 3.13 21.58
N ALA A 382 -6.17 2.58 22.52
CA ALA A 382 -7.40 3.20 22.99
C ALA A 382 -7.16 4.56 23.69
N GLN A 383 -6.12 4.66 24.52
CA GLN A 383 -5.72 5.93 25.15
C GLN A 383 -5.36 7.02 24.13
N ASN A 384 -4.88 6.63 22.95
CA ASN A 384 -4.48 7.53 21.88
C ASN A 384 -5.55 7.66 20.76
N GLY A 385 -6.78 7.18 20.98
CA GLY A 385 -7.88 7.29 20.03
C GLY A 385 -7.71 6.45 18.75
N LEU A 386 -6.95 5.36 18.82
CA LEU A 386 -6.71 4.44 17.70
C LEU A 386 -7.51 3.13 17.85
N PRO A 387 -7.88 2.48 16.72
CA PRO A 387 -8.58 1.20 16.75
C PRO A 387 -7.72 0.10 17.40
N ARG A 388 -8.36 -0.73 18.24
CA ARG A 388 -7.73 -1.87 18.92
C ARG A 388 -7.45 -3.04 17.95
N GLY A 389 -6.50 -3.88 18.30
CA GLY A 389 -6.24 -5.17 17.67
C GLY A 389 -5.32 -5.13 16.44
N GLN A 390 -4.75 -3.97 16.10
CA GLN A 390 -3.87 -3.84 14.94
C GLN A 390 -2.62 -3.01 15.23
N TRP A 391 -1.46 -3.63 15.01
CA TRP A 391 -0.21 -2.91 14.93
C TRP A 391 -0.13 -2.16 13.59
N SER A 392 0.11 -0.85 13.63
CA SER A 392 0.11 0.03 12.45
C SER A 392 1.22 1.06 12.52
N LEU A 393 1.61 1.62 11.38
CA LEU A 393 2.67 2.64 11.32
C LEU A 393 2.30 3.88 12.15
N LYS A 394 1.02 4.28 12.15
CA LYS A 394 0.53 5.39 12.97
C LYS A 394 0.69 5.11 14.46
N LEU A 395 0.34 3.89 14.90
CA LEU A 395 0.50 3.47 16.29
C LEU A 395 1.97 3.40 16.70
N GLN A 396 2.84 2.88 15.83
CA GLN A 396 4.28 2.84 16.05
C GLN A 396 4.85 4.25 16.24
N LYS A 397 4.56 5.18 15.32
CA LYS A 397 5.07 6.56 15.41
C LYS A 397 4.65 7.25 16.70
N ILE A 398 3.43 6.96 17.20
CA ILE A 398 2.95 7.48 18.49
C ILE A 398 3.68 6.80 19.65
N LEU A 399 3.83 5.47 19.61
CA LEU A 399 4.52 4.70 20.64
C LEU A 399 5.99 5.14 20.80
N PHE A 400 6.67 5.43 19.70
CA PHE A 400 8.08 5.84 19.68
C PHE A 400 8.28 7.36 19.70
N ARG A 401 7.21 8.16 19.83
CA ARG A 401 7.33 9.62 19.92
C ARG A 401 8.22 10.02 21.10
N GLY A 402 9.18 10.91 20.87
CA GLY A 402 10.10 11.41 21.89
C GLY A 402 11.08 10.36 22.43
N SER A 403 11.19 9.19 21.79
CA SER A 403 12.14 8.14 22.18
C SER A 403 13.53 8.31 21.56
N GLY A 404 13.66 9.12 20.50
CA GLY A 404 14.88 9.20 19.71
C GLY A 404 15.16 7.92 18.89
N ARG A 405 14.20 6.98 18.84
CA ARG A 405 14.30 5.69 18.13
C ARG A 405 13.33 5.57 16.98
#